data_AF-A0A7Y2Y8M0-F1
#
_entry.id   AF-A0A7Y2Y8M0-F1
#
_cell.length_a   1.000
_cell.length_b   1.000
_cell.length_c   1.000
_cell.angle_alpha   90.00
_cell.angle_beta   90.00
_cell.angle_gamma   90.00
#
_symmetry.space_group_name_H-M   'P 1'
#
loop_
_entity.id
_entity.type
_entity.pdbx_description
1 polymer ?
#
loop_
_entity_poly.entity_id
_entity_poly.type
_entity_poly.pdbx_seq_one_letter_code
_entity_poly.pdbx_strand_id
1 'polypeptide(L)'
;MFGTWYKFKYSMDKVVSSTINSPELERSLVIATQGSEFKNAVTNNIVNEYENDSIFIRIIDISNLTEIDPKDHSAIILIHTWENWRPPMSIKEFVDRTIDHKDKIVVMTTSGEGSSKMKNVDAITGESIKDNVIPFTERAIERLSPLLSKSSNLNQ
;
A
#
# COMPACT_ATOMS: atom_id res chain seq x y z
N MET A 1 5.43 -2.99 35.36
CA MET A 1 4.70 -2.24 34.31
C MET A 1 5.57 -2.13 33.07
N PHE A 2 5.50 -3.10 32.15
CA PHE A 2 6.35 -3.17 30.93
C PHE A 2 5.57 -2.88 29.63
N GLY A 3 4.35 -2.34 29.71
CA GLY A 3 3.44 -2.20 28.55
C GLY A 3 3.50 -0.87 27.80
N THR A 4 4.12 0.18 28.37
CA THR A 4 4.06 1.54 27.81
C THR A 4 5.26 1.89 26.93
N TRP A 5 6.44 1.32 27.17
CA TRP A 5 7.65 1.60 26.39
C TRP A 5 7.66 0.88 25.02
N TYR A 6 7.04 -0.31 24.93
CA TYR A 6 6.92 -1.05 23.67
C TYR A 6 6.01 -0.32 22.67
N LYS A 7 4.89 0.26 23.13
CA LYS A 7 3.97 1.00 22.25
C LYS A 7 4.60 2.24 21.61
N PHE A 8 5.55 2.90 22.27
CA PHE A 8 6.20 4.10 21.70
C PHE A 8 7.28 3.80 20.67
N LYS A 9 7.97 2.65 20.76
CA LYS A 9 9.03 2.27 19.81
C LYS A 9 8.49 1.53 18.57
N TYR A 10 7.27 0.99 18.66
CA TYR A 10 6.62 0.23 17.58
C TYR A 10 5.31 0.85 17.08
N SER A 11 4.90 2.02 17.60
CA SER A 11 3.81 2.79 16.97
C SER A 11 4.34 3.35 15.66
N MET A 12 3.69 2.98 14.56
CA MET A 12 4.02 3.55 13.27
C MET A 12 3.65 5.03 13.23
N ASP A 13 4.46 5.83 12.56
CA ASP A 13 4.19 7.27 12.40
C ASP A 13 3.00 7.48 11.45
N LYS A 14 2.28 8.58 11.66
CA LYS A 14 1.21 8.97 10.73
C LYS A 14 1.81 9.57 9.46
N VAL A 15 1.32 9.14 8.29
CA VAL A 15 1.75 9.70 7.00
C VAL A 15 0.95 10.96 6.66
N VAL A 16 1.65 12.01 6.24
CA VAL A 16 1.03 13.22 5.70
C VAL A 16 0.59 12.92 4.27
N SER A 17 -0.69 13.16 3.97
CA SER A 17 -1.21 12.89 2.63
C SER A 17 -0.61 13.86 1.60
N SER A 18 -0.28 13.34 0.43
CA SER A 18 0.30 14.11 -0.68
C SER A 18 -0.12 13.54 -2.02
N THR A 19 0.07 14.32 -3.09
CA THR A 19 -0.30 13.93 -4.44
C THR A 19 0.82 14.26 -5.43
N ILE A 20 0.99 13.41 -6.43
CA ILE A 20 1.87 13.63 -7.58
C ILE A 20 1.01 13.62 -8.84
N ASN A 21 1.36 14.47 -9.80
CA ASN A 21 0.63 14.69 -11.05
C ASN A 21 -0.80 15.22 -10.86
N SER A 22 -1.53 15.35 -11.97
CA SER A 22 -2.87 15.94 -12.00
C SER A 22 -3.95 14.91 -11.68
N PRO A 23 -4.99 15.23 -10.88
CA PRO A 23 -6.13 14.35 -10.63
C PRO A 23 -7.00 14.11 -11.87
N GLU A 24 -6.81 14.90 -12.95
CA GLU A 24 -7.53 14.74 -14.23
C GLU A 24 -7.01 13.57 -15.09
N LEU A 25 -5.93 12.91 -14.65
CA LEU A 25 -5.38 11.76 -15.35
C LEU A 25 -6.30 10.55 -15.18
N GLU A 26 -6.57 9.85 -16.29
CA GLU A 26 -7.44 8.68 -16.34
C GLU A 26 -6.95 7.54 -15.43
N ARG A 27 -5.63 7.39 -15.33
CA ARG A 27 -5.00 6.36 -14.49
C ARG A 27 -4.65 6.93 -13.14
N SER A 28 -4.96 6.20 -12.08
CA SER A 28 -4.61 6.61 -10.72
C SER A 28 -4.15 5.46 -9.83
N LEU A 29 -3.17 5.78 -8.98
CA LEU A 29 -2.58 4.91 -7.97
C LEU A 29 -2.79 5.54 -6.59
N VAL A 30 -3.40 4.79 -5.67
CA VAL A 30 -3.43 5.13 -4.25
C VAL A 30 -2.40 4.31 -3.51
N ILE A 31 -1.50 4.97 -2.78
CA ILE A 31 -0.55 4.36 -1.87
C ILE A 31 -1.00 4.65 -0.43
N ALA A 32 -1.66 3.69 0.20
CA ALA A 32 -2.05 3.79 1.61
C ALA A 32 -1.01 3.11 2.49
N THR A 33 -0.33 3.89 3.33
CA THR A 33 0.84 3.40 4.08
C THR A 33 0.87 3.93 5.51
N GLN A 34 1.64 3.28 6.38
CA GLN A 34 2.01 3.83 7.69
C GLN A 34 3.47 4.28 7.66
N GLY A 35 3.82 5.27 8.44
CA GLY A 35 5.17 5.82 8.51
C GLY A 35 6.15 4.86 9.17
N SER A 36 7.27 4.61 8.48
CA SER A 36 8.49 3.99 9.01
C SER A 36 9.60 4.15 7.98
N GLU A 37 10.88 4.09 8.36
CA GLU A 37 11.99 4.17 7.41
C GLU A 37 11.83 3.23 6.21
N PHE A 38 11.48 1.96 6.46
CA PHE A 38 11.30 0.95 5.42
C PHE A 38 10.13 1.27 4.50
N LYS A 39 8.93 1.53 5.05
CA LYS A 39 7.72 1.78 4.25
C LYS A 39 7.82 3.10 3.48
N ASN A 40 8.49 4.10 4.05
CA ASN A 40 8.76 5.37 3.37
C ASN A 40 9.70 5.14 2.19
N ALA A 41 10.76 4.34 2.36
CA ALA A 41 11.68 4.00 1.27
C ALA A 41 10.97 3.23 0.14
N VAL A 42 10.17 2.21 0.47
CA VAL A 42 9.39 1.48 -0.55
C VAL A 42 8.39 2.40 -1.26
N THR A 43 7.67 3.25 -0.51
CA THR A 43 6.73 4.23 -1.07
C THR A 43 7.42 5.18 -2.04
N ASN A 44 8.56 5.75 -1.65
CA ASN A 44 9.32 6.66 -2.50
C ASN A 44 9.82 5.98 -3.77
N ASN A 45 10.30 4.73 -3.68
CA ASN A 45 10.74 4.01 -4.87
C ASN A 45 9.58 3.71 -5.84
N ILE A 46 8.38 3.38 -5.32
CA ILE A 46 7.19 3.21 -6.15
C ILE A 46 6.79 4.54 -6.81
N VAL A 47 6.86 5.65 -6.08
CA VAL A 47 6.58 6.98 -6.64
C VAL A 47 7.58 7.32 -7.74
N ASN A 48 8.87 7.13 -7.52
CA ASN A 48 9.92 7.42 -8.49
C ASN A 48 9.76 6.59 -9.78
N GLU A 49 9.25 5.37 -9.68
CA GLU A 49 8.97 4.52 -10.85
C GLU A 49 7.86 5.13 -11.74
N TYR A 50 6.82 5.71 -11.13
CA TYR A 50 5.61 6.14 -11.84
C TYR A 50 5.42 7.65 -11.97
N GLU A 51 6.25 8.48 -11.35
CA GLU A 51 6.06 9.94 -11.31
C GLU A 51 6.12 10.59 -12.71
N ASN A 52 6.89 10.00 -13.62
CA ASN A 52 7.03 10.48 -15.00
C ASN A 52 5.97 9.89 -15.96
N ASP A 53 5.13 8.98 -15.48
CA ASP A 53 4.02 8.43 -16.24
C ASP A 53 2.79 9.34 -16.15
N SER A 54 1.87 9.19 -17.13
CA SER A 54 0.53 9.78 -17.05
C SER A 54 -0.36 9.02 -16.05
N ILE A 55 0.04 9.01 -14.77
CA ILE A 55 -0.66 8.41 -13.64
C ILE A 55 -0.76 9.44 -12.51
N PHE A 56 -1.96 9.64 -11.99
CA PHE A 56 -2.18 10.39 -10.75
C PHE A 56 -1.81 9.53 -9.54
N ILE A 57 -0.90 10.00 -8.69
CA ILE A 57 -0.50 9.24 -7.49
C ILE A 57 -0.99 9.98 -6.26
N ARG A 58 -1.72 9.28 -5.38
CA ARG A 58 -2.17 9.79 -4.09
C ARG A 58 -1.57 8.95 -2.97
N ILE A 59 -0.81 9.59 -2.09
CA ILE A 59 -0.22 8.96 -0.90
C ILE A 59 -1.08 9.36 0.30
N ILE A 60 -1.52 8.38 1.09
CA ILE A 60 -2.34 8.61 2.28
C ILE A 60 -1.88 7.76 3.45
N ASP A 61 -2.23 8.19 4.66
CA ASP A 61 -2.18 7.32 5.83
C ASP A 61 -3.27 6.26 5.75
N ILE A 62 -3.00 5.05 6.26
CA ILE A 62 -4.02 3.99 6.34
C ILE A 62 -5.26 4.39 7.15
N SER A 63 -5.18 5.41 8.02
CA SER A 63 -6.33 5.95 8.75
C SER A 63 -7.38 6.57 7.83
N ASN A 64 -6.98 6.99 6.63
CA ASN A 64 -7.84 7.69 5.67
C ASN A 64 -8.43 6.74 4.63
N LEU A 65 -8.24 5.42 4.78
CA LEU A 65 -8.78 4.42 3.85
C LEU A 65 -10.31 4.43 3.75
N THR A 66 -11.03 4.97 4.74
CA THR A 66 -12.49 5.12 4.69
C THR A 66 -12.95 6.08 3.58
N GLU A 67 -12.08 6.98 3.12
CA GLU A 67 -12.39 7.97 2.08
C GLU A 67 -12.13 7.46 0.66
N ILE A 68 -11.58 6.26 0.50
CA ILE A 68 -11.15 5.71 -0.79
C ILE A 68 -12.19 4.73 -1.33
N ASP A 69 -12.72 4.99 -2.52
CA ASP A 69 -13.51 4.01 -3.28
C ASP A 69 -12.60 3.34 -4.34
N PRO A 70 -12.39 2.02 -4.30
CA PRO A 70 -11.60 1.31 -5.31
C PRO A 70 -12.12 1.45 -6.74
N LYS A 71 -13.39 1.83 -6.93
CA LYS A 71 -13.95 2.04 -8.27
C LYS A 71 -13.31 3.22 -8.99
N ASP A 72 -12.92 4.25 -8.24
CA ASP A 72 -12.38 5.51 -8.77
C ASP A 72 -10.88 5.43 -9.10
N HIS A 73 -10.26 4.29 -8.81
CA HIS A 73 -8.83 4.10 -8.95
C HIS A 73 -8.46 2.92 -9.84
N SER A 74 -7.34 3.03 -10.54
CA SER A 74 -6.79 1.94 -11.37
C SER A 74 -6.13 0.89 -10.49
N ALA A 75 -5.36 1.33 -9.50
CA ALA A 75 -4.71 0.46 -8.54
C ALA A 75 -4.64 1.10 -7.14
N ILE A 76 -4.68 0.25 -6.12
CA ILE A 76 -4.46 0.63 -4.72
C ILE A 76 -3.41 -0.30 -4.15
N ILE A 77 -2.37 0.25 -3.50
CA ILE A 77 -1.44 -0.53 -2.69
C ILE A 77 -1.61 -0.20 -1.20
N LEU A 78 -1.79 -1.24 -0.39
CA LEU A 78 -1.87 -1.16 1.06
C LEU A 78 -0.54 -1.62 1.67
N ILE A 79 0.17 -0.72 2.34
CA ILE A 79 1.47 -0.98 2.95
C ILE A 79 1.32 -0.91 4.47
N HIS A 80 1.34 -2.06 5.14
CA HIS A 80 1.11 -2.12 6.59
C HIS A 80 1.99 -3.17 7.30
N THR A 81 2.07 -3.08 8.62
CA THR A 81 2.62 -4.15 9.46
C THR A 81 1.53 -4.91 10.19
N TRP A 82 1.82 -6.10 10.71
CA TRP A 82 0.99 -6.72 11.75
C TRP A 82 1.33 -6.11 13.11
N GLU A 83 0.30 -5.83 13.91
CA GLU A 83 0.41 -5.34 15.28
C GLU A 83 -0.38 -6.28 16.20
N ASN A 84 0.23 -6.76 17.29
CA ASN A 84 -0.40 -7.71 18.22
C ASN A 84 -1.07 -8.92 17.53
N TRP A 85 -0.39 -9.50 16.53
CA TRP A 85 -0.88 -10.65 15.75
C TRP A 85 -2.17 -10.38 14.93
N ARG A 86 -2.43 -9.11 14.58
CA ARG A 86 -3.56 -8.72 13.73
C ARG A 86 -3.16 -7.61 12.75
N PRO A 87 -3.81 -7.50 11.58
CA PRO A 87 -3.69 -6.31 10.75
C PRO A 87 -4.32 -5.10 11.47
N PRO A 88 -3.91 -3.86 11.11
CA PRO A 88 -4.59 -2.66 11.57
C PRO A 88 -6.08 -2.69 11.20
N MET A 89 -6.93 -2.13 12.07
CA MET A 89 -8.39 -2.18 11.86
C MET A 89 -8.79 -1.54 10.53
N SER A 90 -8.19 -0.41 10.16
CA SER A 90 -8.48 0.27 8.89
C SER A 90 -8.15 -0.59 7.66
N ILE A 91 -7.09 -1.39 7.71
CA ILE A 91 -6.74 -2.35 6.64
C ILE A 91 -7.81 -3.44 6.57
N LYS A 92 -8.18 -4.02 7.72
CA LYS A 92 -9.18 -5.07 7.78
C LYS A 92 -10.53 -4.58 7.23
N GLU A 93 -11.01 -3.44 7.71
CA GLU A 93 -12.28 -2.85 7.27
C GLU A 93 -12.26 -2.52 5.77
N PHE A 94 -11.14 -1.98 5.27
CA PHE A 94 -10.99 -1.70 3.86
C PHE A 94 -11.05 -2.97 3.01
N VAL A 95 -10.27 -3.99 3.34
CA VAL A 95 -10.29 -5.26 2.59
C VAL A 95 -11.67 -5.93 2.65
N ASP A 96 -12.30 -5.96 3.82
CA ASP A 96 -13.61 -6.60 4.00
C ASP A 96 -14.70 -5.89 3.16
N ARG A 97 -14.70 -4.55 3.12
CA ARG A 97 -15.70 -3.77 2.38
C ARG A 97 -15.44 -3.68 0.88
N THR A 98 -14.26 -4.09 0.40
CA THR A 98 -13.82 -3.94 -1.00
C THR A 98 -13.58 -5.28 -1.69
N ILE A 99 -14.16 -6.36 -1.17
CA ILE A 99 -13.93 -7.72 -1.66
C ILE A 99 -14.20 -7.89 -3.17
N ASP A 100 -15.17 -7.14 -3.71
CA ASP A 100 -15.57 -7.14 -5.13
C ASP A 100 -14.56 -6.40 -6.04
N HIS A 101 -13.59 -5.70 -5.46
CA HIS A 101 -12.55 -4.94 -6.16
C HIS A 101 -11.13 -5.38 -5.79
N LYS A 102 -11.00 -6.58 -5.20
CA LYS A 102 -9.71 -7.13 -4.76
C LYS A 102 -8.69 -7.27 -5.89
N ASP A 103 -9.13 -7.34 -7.15
CA ASP A 103 -8.30 -7.40 -8.34
C ASP A 103 -7.53 -6.11 -8.62
N LYS A 104 -7.95 -4.98 -8.05
CA LYS A 104 -7.25 -3.68 -8.11
C LYS A 104 -6.35 -3.41 -6.90
N ILE A 105 -6.36 -4.30 -5.91
CA ILE A 105 -5.74 -4.06 -4.61
C ILE A 105 -4.51 -4.95 -4.44
N VAL A 106 -3.36 -4.32 -4.26
CA VAL A 106 -2.10 -4.97 -3.88
C VAL A 106 -1.90 -4.78 -2.38
N VAL A 107 -1.67 -5.87 -1.65
CA VAL A 107 -1.36 -5.78 -0.22
C VAL A 107 0.09 -6.13 0.02
N MET A 108 0.81 -5.22 0.66
CA MET A 108 2.18 -5.40 1.12
C MET A 108 2.19 -5.38 2.64
N THR A 109 2.58 -6.50 3.21
CA THR A 109 2.56 -6.72 4.64
C THR A 109 3.96 -7.00 5.14
N THR A 110 4.43 -6.19 6.08
CA THR A 110 5.63 -6.52 6.86
C THR A 110 5.25 -7.18 8.18
N SER A 111 6.06 -8.13 8.64
CA SER A 111 5.95 -8.71 9.99
C SER A 111 7.33 -9.08 10.49
N GLY A 112 7.48 -9.23 11.82
CA GLY A 112 8.77 -9.59 12.42
C GLY A 112 9.31 -10.94 11.94
N GLU A 113 8.43 -11.89 11.57
CA GLU A 113 8.78 -13.22 11.05
C GLU A 113 8.47 -13.36 9.54
N GLY A 114 8.06 -12.27 8.89
CA GLY A 114 7.85 -12.18 7.44
C GLY A 114 6.75 -13.06 6.80
N SER A 115 5.94 -13.79 7.56
CA SER A 115 5.00 -14.79 7.03
C SER A 115 3.51 -14.45 7.17
N SER A 116 3.15 -13.41 7.91
CA SER A 116 1.76 -13.12 8.25
C SER A 116 0.94 -12.63 7.06
N LYS A 117 -0.20 -13.29 6.78
CA LYS A 117 -1.15 -12.93 5.70
C LYS A 117 -2.59 -12.91 6.20
N MET A 118 -3.39 -12.01 5.64
CA MET A 118 -4.84 -12.04 5.83
C MET A 118 -5.47 -13.16 4.99
N LYS A 119 -6.53 -13.79 5.51
CA LYS A 119 -7.27 -14.82 4.76
C LYS A 119 -7.89 -14.20 3.51
N ASN A 120 -7.78 -14.88 2.37
CA ASN A 120 -8.31 -14.45 1.06
C ASN A 120 -7.65 -13.19 0.49
N VAL A 121 -6.51 -12.76 1.02
CA VAL A 121 -5.70 -11.66 0.48
C VAL A 121 -4.41 -12.23 -0.07
N ASP A 122 -4.17 -12.03 -1.37
CA ASP A 122 -2.85 -12.30 -1.94
C ASP A 122 -1.92 -11.14 -1.60
N ALA A 123 -1.10 -11.32 -0.56
CA ALA A 123 -0.18 -10.30 -0.05
C ALA A 123 1.29 -10.63 -0.36
N ILE A 124 2.06 -9.59 -0.69
CA ILE A 124 3.51 -9.56 -0.64
C ILE A 124 3.91 -9.54 0.85
N THR A 125 4.67 -10.53 1.30
CA THR A 125 5.08 -10.64 2.70
C THR A 125 6.58 -10.76 2.87
N GLY A 126 7.07 -10.29 4.01
CA GLY A 126 8.45 -10.46 4.45
C GLY A 126 8.78 -9.53 5.62
N GLU A 127 10.05 -9.51 5.99
CA GLU A 127 10.56 -8.69 7.08
C GLU A 127 10.94 -7.28 6.61
N SER A 128 10.73 -6.31 7.49
CA SER A 128 11.00 -4.88 7.27
C SER A 128 12.48 -4.52 7.53
N ILE A 129 13.43 -5.23 6.92
CA ILE A 129 14.87 -4.95 7.02
C ILE A 129 15.35 -4.14 5.82
N LYS A 130 16.42 -3.34 5.98
CA LYS A 130 16.91 -2.43 4.91
C LYS A 130 17.21 -3.16 3.59
N ASP A 131 17.81 -4.34 3.66
CA ASP A 131 18.16 -5.15 2.49
C ASP A 131 16.95 -5.61 1.68
N ASN A 132 15.76 -5.61 2.30
CA ASN A 132 14.52 -6.02 1.66
C ASN A 132 13.78 -4.86 0.96
N VAL A 133 14.23 -3.60 1.08
CA VAL A 133 13.52 -2.47 0.44
C VAL A 133 13.38 -2.67 -1.06
N ILE A 134 14.48 -2.95 -1.76
CA ILE A 134 14.48 -3.15 -3.22
C ILE A 134 13.65 -4.38 -3.62
N PRO A 135 13.87 -5.59 -3.04
CA PRO A 135 13.04 -6.76 -3.35
C PRO A 135 11.53 -6.55 -3.15
N PHE A 136 11.13 -5.76 -2.15
CA PHE A 136 9.72 -5.44 -1.93
C PHE A 136 9.20 -4.43 -2.94
N THR A 137 9.97 -3.40 -3.26
CA THR A 137 9.66 -2.44 -4.32
C THR A 137 9.44 -3.17 -5.65
N GLU A 138 10.35 -4.05 -6.06
CA GLU A 138 10.24 -4.80 -7.31
C GLU A 138 8.98 -5.66 -7.37
N ARG A 139 8.66 -6.39 -6.30
CA ARG A 139 7.42 -7.18 -6.21
C ARG A 139 6.17 -6.30 -6.24
N ALA A 140 6.22 -5.12 -5.62
CA ALA A 140 5.11 -4.18 -5.67
C ALA A 140 4.89 -3.66 -7.09
N ILE A 141 5.97 -3.26 -7.79
CA ILE A 141 5.94 -2.80 -9.19
C ILE A 141 5.46 -3.93 -10.12
N GLU A 142 5.90 -5.17 -9.91
CA GLU A 142 5.45 -6.33 -10.70
C GLU A 142 3.93 -6.51 -10.62
N ARG A 143 3.34 -6.31 -9.43
CA ARG A 143 1.88 -6.41 -9.23
C ARG A 143 1.10 -5.17 -9.67
N LEU A 144 1.70 -3.99 -9.57
CA LEU A 144 1.07 -2.72 -9.94
C LEU A 144 1.08 -2.49 -11.45
N SER A 145 2.16 -2.85 -12.13
CA SER A 145 2.34 -2.64 -13.58
C SER A 145 1.17 -3.17 -14.44
N PRO A 146 0.64 -4.40 -14.28
CA PRO A 146 -0.50 -4.86 -15.07
C PRO A 146 -1.81 -4.12 -14.76
N LEU A 147 -1.96 -3.54 -13.56
CA LEU A 147 -3.13 -2.75 -13.16
C LEU A 147 -3.05 -1.32 -13.71
N LEU A 148 -1.84 -0.78 -13.84
CA LEU A 148 -1.56 0.57 -14.30
C LEU A 148 -1.28 0.66 -15.81
N SER A 149 -1.02 -0.46 -16.49
CA SER A 149 -0.84 -0.52 -17.96
C SER A 149 -2.16 -0.75 -18.72
N LYS A 150 -3.18 -1.30 -18.07
CA LYS A 150 -4.52 -1.51 -18.67
C LYS A 150 -5.33 -0.20 -18.70
N SER A 151 -4.96 0.72 -19.60
CA SER A 151 -5.92 1.70 -20.15
C SER A 151 -5.76 1.95 -21.65
N SER A 152 -5.44 0.91 -22.41
CA SER A 152 -5.66 0.91 -23.85
C SER A 152 -6.06 -0.50 -24.29
N ASN A 153 -7.36 -0.77 -24.34
CA ASN A 153 -7.99 -1.76 -25.24
C ASN A 153 -9.51 -1.77 -25.01
N LEU A 154 -10.18 -0.70 -25.43
CA LEU A 154 -11.57 -0.72 -25.86
C LEU A 154 -11.64 0.20 -27.09
N ASN A 155 -11.17 -0.32 -28.23
CA ASN A 155 -11.52 0.13 -29.59
C ASN A 155 -10.78 -0.78 -30.59
N GLN A 156 -11.32 -1.98 -30.81
CA GLN A 156 -11.29 -2.67 -32.10
C GLN A 156 -12.65 -3.29 -32.34
#